data_AF-A0A4Z2BAE1-F1
#
_entry.id   AF-A0A4Z2BAE1-F1
#
_cell.length_a   1.000
_cell.length_b   1.000
_cell.length_c   1.000
_cell.angle_alpha   90.00
_cell.angle_beta   90.00
_cell.angle_gamma   90.00
#
_symmetry.space_group_name_H-M   'P 1'
#
loop_
_entity.id
_entity.type
_entity.pdbx_description
1 polymer ?
#
loop_
_entity_poly.entity_id
_entity_poly.type
_entity_poly.pdbx_seq_one_letter_code
_entity_poly.pdbx_strand_id
1 'polypeptide(L)'
;MSSQAKVKKDKEIIAEYETQVKEIRNQLVEQFRCLEQQSESRLQLLQDLQEFFRRKAELQLEYSRGLDKLAERYSAKIRTSREHQHLKKDQNLMSTVNCWYLVLEQTRRESRDHATLSDIYNNNVIVRLAHVGEDVIRLFKKSKDIGVQMHEELVKVTNELYTVMKTYHMYHTESLSAENKLKEAEKQEEKHIGKANDISSALLRYGHDERPQRRSSVKKMEKLKEKRQNKYYENKLKCTKARNDYLLNLAATNALVAKYYIHDVSDMIDDTK
;
A
#
# COMPACT_ATOMS: atom_id res chain seq x y z
N MET A 1 -5.56 -37.50 -8.12
CA MET A 1 -4.20 -37.10 -8.51
C MET A 1 -3.42 -36.73 -7.26
N SER A 2 -2.58 -37.64 -6.77
CA SER A 2 -1.71 -37.38 -5.62
C SER A 2 -0.52 -36.57 -6.13
N SER A 3 -0.44 -35.28 -5.81
CA SER A 3 0.79 -34.53 -6.08
C SER A 3 1.86 -35.10 -5.14
N GLN A 4 2.90 -35.69 -5.72
CA GLN A 4 4.13 -35.92 -4.99
C GLN A 4 4.64 -34.54 -4.56
N ALA A 5 4.42 -34.20 -3.29
CA ALA A 5 4.99 -33.00 -2.70
C ALA A 5 6.51 -33.12 -2.84
N LYS A 6 7.10 -32.32 -3.75
CA LYS A 6 8.56 -32.18 -3.83
C LYS A 6 9.04 -31.75 -2.45
N VAL A 7 9.94 -32.54 -1.86
CA VAL A 7 10.65 -32.15 -0.64
C VAL A 7 11.56 -30.98 -1.01
N LYS A 8 11.03 -29.75 -0.89
CA LYS A 8 11.80 -28.53 -1.10
C LYS A 8 12.85 -28.44 -0.02
N LYS A 9 14.08 -28.10 -0.41
CA LYS A 9 15.15 -27.86 0.56
C LYS A 9 14.87 -26.52 1.26
N ASP A 10 15.21 -26.40 2.54
CA ASP A 10 15.01 -25.18 3.34
C ASP A 10 15.51 -23.90 2.64
N LYS A 11 16.62 -24.01 1.88
CA LYS A 11 17.17 -22.90 1.08
C LYS A 11 16.24 -22.42 -0.04
N GLU A 12 15.50 -23.33 -0.66
CA GLU A 12 14.57 -23.03 -1.76
C GLU A 12 13.34 -22.29 -1.21
N ILE A 13 12.80 -22.74 -0.07
CA ILE A 13 11.67 -22.10 0.61
C ILE A 13 12.03 -20.66 1.02
N ILE A 14 13.23 -20.46 1.58
CA ILE A 14 13.70 -19.13 1.97
C ILE A 14 13.83 -18.21 0.74
N ALA A 15 14.39 -18.71 -0.37
CA ALA A 15 14.58 -17.91 -1.59
C ALA A 15 13.24 -17.54 -2.26
N GLU A 16 12.28 -18.46 -2.30
CA GLU A 16 10.93 -18.19 -2.79
C GLU A 16 10.25 -17.11 -1.95
N TYR A 17 10.34 -17.23 -0.62
CA TYR A 17 9.77 -16.24 0.29
C TYR A 17 10.41 -14.85 0.13
N GLU A 18 11.75 -14.77 0.05
CA GLU A 18 12.45 -13.51 -0.20
C GLU A 18 12.04 -12.86 -1.53
N THR A 19 11.73 -13.68 -2.54
CA THR A 19 11.24 -13.20 -3.84
C THR A 19 9.85 -12.60 -3.70
N GLN A 20 8.92 -13.28 -3.03
CA GLN A 20 7.57 -12.76 -2.76
C GLN A 20 7.61 -11.46 -1.94
N VAL A 21 8.47 -11.37 -0.92
CA VAL A 21 8.62 -10.15 -0.12
C VAL A 21 9.15 -8.99 -0.98
N LYS A 22 10.07 -9.25 -1.91
CA LYS A 22 10.53 -8.22 -2.86
C LYS A 22 9.42 -7.76 -3.79
N GLU A 23 8.61 -8.67 -4.31
CA GLU A 23 7.45 -8.35 -5.15
C GLU A 23 6.43 -7.50 -4.40
N ILE A 24 6.10 -7.86 -3.15
CA ILE A 24 5.22 -7.06 -2.29
C ILE A 24 5.80 -5.66 -2.11
N ARG A 25 7.08 -5.53 -1.73
CA ARG A 25 7.72 -4.21 -1.57
C ARG A 25 7.67 -3.36 -2.83
N ASN A 26 7.92 -3.96 -4.00
CA ASN A 26 7.82 -3.25 -5.27
C ASN A 26 6.39 -2.79 -5.55
N GLN A 27 5.39 -3.61 -5.26
CA GLN A 27 3.98 -3.21 -5.38
C GLN A 27 3.63 -2.05 -4.45
N LEU A 28 4.08 -2.08 -3.19
CA LEU A 28 3.84 -0.99 -2.24
C LEU A 28 4.45 0.35 -2.72
N VAL A 29 5.65 0.31 -3.31
CA VAL A 29 6.28 1.49 -3.91
C VAL A 29 5.47 2.00 -5.10
N GLU A 30 5.03 1.11 -5.98
CA GLU A 30 4.24 1.49 -7.16
C GLU A 30 2.86 2.04 -6.79
N GLN A 31 2.23 1.51 -5.73
CA GLN A 31 0.98 2.04 -5.19
C GLN A 31 1.14 3.51 -4.75
N PHE A 32 2.22 3.85 -4.04
CA PHE A 32 2.48 5.25 -3.71
C PHE A 32 2.76 6.12 -4.92
N ARG A 33 3.53 5.62 -5.87
CA ARG A 33 3.79 6.34 -7.12
C ARG A 33 2.48 6.68 -7.85
N CYS A 34 1.56 5.73 -7.91
CA CYS A 34 0.25 5.93 -8.51
C CYS A 34 -0.58 6.98 -7.76
N LEU A 35 -0.61 6.94 -6.43
CA LEU A 35 -1.31 7.93 -5.61
C LEU A 35 -0.72 9.34 -5.73
N GLU A 36 0.61 9.45 -5.76
CA GLU A 36 1.32 10.70 -6.01
C GLU A 36 0.96 11.28 -7.38
N GLN A 37 1.08 10.47 -8.43
CA GLN A 37 0.74 10.88 -9.79
C GLN A 37 -0.73 11.28 -9.91
N GLN A 38 -1.65 10.58 -9.23
CA GLN A 38 -3.06 10.94 -9.21
C GLN A 38 -3.26 12.31 -8.56
N SER A 39 -2.65 12.57 -7.40
CA SER A 39 -2.71 13.87 -6.71
C SER A 39 -2.15 14.99 -7.58
N GLU A 40 -0.98 14.79 -8.18
CA GLU A 40 -0.34 15.74 -9.09
C GLU A 40 -1.22 16.07 -10.30
N SER A 41 -1.82 15.06 -10.93
CA SER A 41 -2.71 15.26 -12.08
C SER A 41 -3.95 16.09 -11.74
N ARG A 42 -4.53 15.88 -10.53
CA ARG A 42 -5.67 16.66 -10.05
C ARG A 42 -5.26 18.11 -9.76
N LEU A 43 -4.10 18.32 -9.15
CA LEU A 43 -3.57 19.66 -8.90
C LEU A 43 -3.30 20.41 -10.21
N GLN A 44 -2.74 19.73 -11.22
CA GLN A 44 -2.54 20.30 -12.54
C GLN A 44 -3.87 20.73 -13.18
N LEU A 45 -4.88 19.87 -13.15
CA LEU A 45 -6.21 20.21 -13.67
C LEU A 45 -6.81 21.42 -12.96
N LEU A 46 -6.64 21.52 -11.63
CA LEU A 46 -7.09 22.69 -10.86
C LEU A 46 -6.33 23.97 -11.24
N GLN A 47 -5.04 23.88 -11.55
CA GLN A 47 -4.26 25.02 -12.05
C GLN A 47 -4.76 25.46 -13.43
N ASP A 48 -4.97 24.50 -14.34
CA ASP A 48 -5.49 24.78 -15.69
C ASP A 48 -6.89 25.42 -15.62
N LEU A 49 -7.76 24.95 -14.72
CA LEU A 49 -9.07 25.55 -14.48
C LEU A 49 -8.96 26.98 -13.95
N GLN A 50 -8.05 27.24 -13.00
CA GLN A 50 -7.83 28.59 -12.48
C GLN A 50 -7.35 29.54 -13.58
N GLU A 51 -6.40 29.12 -14.41
CA GLU A 51 -5.91 29.91 -15.54
C GLU A 51 -7.00 30.14 -16.58
N PHE A 52 -7.80 29.12 -16.90
CA PHE A 52 -8.95 29.25 -17.79
C PHE A 52 -9.93 30.32 -17.29
N PHE A 53 -10.30 30.30 -16.01
CA PHE A 53 -11.21 31.30 -15.44
C PHE A 53 -10.58 32.69 -15.35
N ARG A 54 -9.27 32.78 -15.12
CA ARG A 54 -8.52 34.06 -15.17
C ARG A 54 -8.62 34.68 -16.55
N ARG A 55 -8.29 33.90 -17.59
CA ARG A 55 -8.38 34.37 -18.97
C ARG A 55 -9.83 34.68 -19.38
N LYS A 56 -10.79 33.86 -18.93
CA LYS A 56 -12.22 34.11 -19.14
C LYS A 56 -12.66 35.43 -18.49
N ALA A 57 -12.20 35.73 -17.28
CA ALA A 57 -12.51 36.97 -16.57
C ALA A 57 -11.94 38.21 -17.29
N GLU A 58 -10.72 38.12 -17.82
CA GLU A 58 -10.11 39.18 -18.64
C GLU A 58 -10.96 39.48 -19.87
N LEU A 59 -11.38 38.43 -20.60
CA LEU A 59 -12.24 38.58 -21.78
C LEU A 59 -13.60 39.20 -21.45
N GLN A 60 -14.22 38.82 -20.33
CA GLN A 60 -15.47 39.44 -19.86
C GLN A 60 -15.28 40.93 -19.56
N LEU A 61 -14.16 41.29 -18.92
CA LEU A 61 -13.87 42.69 -18.58
C LEU A 61 -13.54 43.52 -19.82
N GLU A 62 -12.82 42.95 -20.79
CA GLU A 62 -12.58 43.58 -22.09
C GLU A 62 -13.89 43.84 -22.85
N TYR A 63 -14.80 42.86 -22.87
CA TYR A 63 -16.11 43.00 -23.51
C TYR A 63 -16.97 44.07 -22.82
N SER A 64 -17.02 44.06 -21.48
CA SER A 64 -17.66 45.10 -20.66
C SER A 64 -17.15 46.50 -21.04
N ARG A 65 -15.82 46.70 -21.04
CA ARG A 65 -15.20 47.98 -21.44
C ARG A 65 -15.53 48.36 -22.88
N GLY A 66 -15.65 47.40 -23.79
CA GLY A 66 -16.06 47.62 -25.17
C GLY A 66 -17.49 48.13 -25.29
N LEU A 67 -18.44 47.50 -24.59
CA LEU A 67 -19.84 47.91 -24.54
C LEU A 67 -20.01 49.29 -23.90
N ASP A 68 -19.28 49.58 -22.81
CA ASP A 68 -19.34 50.87 -22.14
C ASP A 68 -18.85 52.02 -23.04
N LYS A 69 -17.70 51.82 -23.71
CA LYS A 69 -17.17 52.77 -24.70
C LYS A 69 -18.14 52.99 -25.86
N LEU A 70 -18.79 51.92 -26.34
CA LEU A 70 -19.78 52.00 -27.41
C LEU A 70 -20.99 52.84 -26.97
N ALA A 71 -21.57 52.54 -25.81
CA ALA A 71 -22.71 53.25 -25.26
C ALA A 71 -22.39 54.74 -25.03
N GLU A 72 -21.20 55.05 -24.49
CA GLU A 72 -20.80 56.43 -24.19
C GLU A 72 -20.58 57.26 -25.46
N ARG A 73 -19.92 56.68 -26.47
CA ARG A 73 -19.67 57.35 -27.76
C ARG A 73 -20.96 57.82 -28.43
N TYR A 74 -21.99 56.96 -28.45
CA TYR A 74 -23.27 57.29 -29.09
C TYR A 74 -24.16 58.15 -28.18
N SER A 75 -24.04 58.03 -26.85
CA SER A 75 -24.72 58.92 -25.91
C SER A 75 -24.21 60.35 -26.00
N ALA A 76 -22.90 60.55 -26.22
CA ALA A 76 -22.33 61.87 -26.47
C ALA A 76 -22.89 62.51 -27.76
N LYS A 77 -23.06 61.73 -28.84
CA LYS A 77 -23.62 62.22 -30.12
C LYS A 77 -25.08 62.68 -30.01
N ILE A 78 -25.91 62.01 -29.21
CA ILE A 78 -27.30 62.46 -28.98
C ILE A 78 -27.30 63.78 -28.21
N ARG A 79 -26.44 63.90 -27.19
CA ARG A 79 -26.36 65.10 -26.34
C ARG A 79 -25.95 66.35 -27.11
N THR A 80 -25.15 66.22 -28.17
CA THR A 80 -24.66 67.34 -28.99
C THR A 80 -25.60 67.71 -30.15
N SER A 81 -26.61 66.91 -30.46
CA SER A 81 -27.56 67.19 -31.55
C SER A 81 -28.76 68.02 -31.06
N ARG A 82 -28.89 69.26 -31.56
CA ARG A 82 -29.96 70.22 -31.19
C ARG A 82 -31.37 69.72 -31.52
N GLU A 83 -31.56 68.93 -32.57
CA GLU A 83 -32.88 68.35 -32.93
C GLU A 83 -33.39 67.35 -31.88
N HIS A 84 -32.48 66.57 -31.28
CA HIS A 84 -32.84 65.57 -30.26
C HIS A 84 -33.19 66.20 -28.90
N GLN A 85 -32.80 67.46 -28.65
CA GLN A 85 -33.23 68.19 -27.44
C GLN A 85 -34.70 68.63 -27.52
N HIS A 86 -35.23 68.92 -28.72
CA HIS A 86 -36.63 69.32 -28.89
C HIS A 86 -37.60 68.14 -28.71
N LEU A 87 -37.19 66.92 -29.09
CA LEU A 87 -37.99 65.69 -28.98
C LEU A 87 -38.17 65.17 -27.55
N LYS A 88 -37.48 65.73 -26.55
CA LYS A 88 -37.67 65.39 -25.12
C LYS A 88 -38.94 65.97 -24.50
N LYS A 89 -39.59 66.96 -25.14
CA LYS A 89 -40.77 67.64 -24.58
C LYS A 89 -42.08 66.87 -24.76
N ASP A 90 -42.17 65.95 -25.71
CA ASP A 90 -43.36 65.10 -25.93
C ASP A 90 -43.15 63.72 -25.31
N GLN A 91 -43.45 63.62 -24.02
CA GLN A 91 -43.18 62.44 -23.16
C GLN A 91 -44.09 61.22 -23.44
N ASN A 92 -45.11 61.36 -24.29
CA ASN A 92 -46.20 60.38 -24.46
C ASN A 92 -46.21 59.60 -25.79
N LEU A 93 -45.16 59.68 -26.61
CA LEU A 93 -45.04 58.87 -27.83
C LEU A 93 -43.72 58.11 -27.82
N MET A 94 -43.77 56.82 -28.18
CA MET A 94 -42.58 56.00 -28.49
C MET A 94 -41.87 56.58 -29.71
N SER A 95 -41.09 57.65 -29.48
CA SER A 95 -40.27 58.26 -30.52
C SER A 95 -39.06 57.37 -30.80
N THR A 96 -38.58 57.39 -32.04
CA THR A 96 -37.33 56.70 -32.45
C THR A 96 -36.16 57.07 -31.53
N VAL A 97 -36.18 58.29 -30.97
CA VAL A 97 -35.22 58.77 -29.97
C VAL A 97 -35.35 58.03 -28.64
N ASN A 98 -36.56 57.77 -28.16
CA ASN A 98 -36.79 56.97 -26.95
C ASN A 98 -36.33 55.52 -27.13
N CYS A 99 -36.64 54.88 -28.27
CA CYS A 99 -36.11 53.56 -28.60
C CYS A 99 -34.58 53.53 -28.57
N TRP A 100 -33.94 54.56 -29.11
CA TRP A 100 -32.49 54.66 -29.13
C TRP A 100 -31.88 54.82 -27.72
N TYR A 101 -32.52 55.60 -26.84
CA TYR A 101 -32.12 55.70 -25.43
C TYR A 101 -32.24 54.35 -24.70
N LEU A 102 -33.32 53.59 -24.93
CA LEU A 102 -33.50 52.27 -24.33
C LEU A 102 -32.42 51.28 -24.77
N VAL A 103 -32.04 51.29 -26.06
CA VAL A 103 -30.94 50.47 -26.58
C VAL A 103 -29.62 50.81 -25.88
N LEU A 104 -29.28 52.09 -25.75
CA LEU A 104 -28.05 52.51 -25.08
C LEU A 104 -28.05 52.13 -23.59
N GLU A 105 -29.19 52.22 -22.91
CA GLU A 105 -29.30 51.81 -21.52
C GLU A 105 -29.17 50.30 -21.35
N GLN A 106 -29.75 49.50 -22.25
CA GLN A 106 -29.56 48.05 -22.28
C GLN A 106 -28.09 47.67 -22.51
N THR A 107 -27.38 48.36 -23.41
CA THR A 107 -25.94 48.14 -23.62
C THR A 107 -25.11 48.46 -22.37
N ARG A 108 -25.46 49.51 -21.61
CA ARG A 108 -24.81 49.81 -20.32
C ARG A 108 -25.08 48.74 -19.27
N ARG A 109 -26.30 48.22 -19.23
CA ARG A 109 -26.66 47.13 -18.33
C ARG A 109 -25.83 45.88 -18.63
N GLU A 110 -25.76 45.47 -19.89
CA GLU A 110 -24.92 44.34 -20.32
C GLU A 110 -23.45 44.56 -19.96
N SER A 111 -22.91 45.77 -20.16
CA SER A 111 -21.56 46.11 -19.72
C SER A 111 -21.33 45.84 -18.23
N ARG A 112 -22.25 46.26 -17.36
CA ARG A 112 -22.17 46.03 -15.89
C ARG A 112 -22.30 44.55 -15.54
N ASP A 113 -23.17 43.82 -16.24
CA ASP A 113 -23.35 42.39 -16.03
C ASP A 113 -22.06 41.62 -16.38
N HIS A 114 -21.40 41.98 -17.48
CA HIS A 114 -20.10 41.41 -17.87
C HIS A 114 -18.97 41.76 -16.89
N ALA A 115 -18.92 42.99 -16.36
CA ALA A 115 -17.98 43.36 -15.31
C ALA A 115 -18.20 42.53 -14.03
N THR A 116 -19.46 42.40 -13.61
CA THR A 116 -19.84 41.60 -12.43
C THR A 116 -19.45 40.13 -12.62
N LEU A 117 -19.64 39.58 -13.82
CA LEU A 117 -19.25 38.21 -14.13
C LEU A 117 -17.72 38.02 -14.06
N SER A 118 -16.94 39.00 -14.52
CA SER A 118 -15.48 39.01 -14.36
C SER A 118 -15.09 38.97 -12.88
N ASP A 119 -15.73 39.80 -12.05
CA ASP A 119 -15.49 39.83 -10.60
C ASP A 119 -15.85 38.52 -9.91
N ILE A 120 -16.96 37.87 -10.31
CA ILE A 120 -17.36 36.55 -9.78
C ILE A 120 -16.30 35.50 -10.13
N TYR A 121 -15.77 35.49 -11.36
CA TYR A 121 -14.72 34.55 -11.73
C TYR A 121 -13.45 34.76 -10.89
N ASN A 122 -13.00 36.00 -10.75
CA ASN A 122 -11.78 36.32 -10.00
C ASN A 122 -11.92 36.07 -8.49
N ASN A 123 -12.99 36.56 -7.88
CA ASN A 123 -13.09 36.63 -6.42
C ASN A 123 -13.81 35.42 -5.80
N ASN A 124 -14.60 34.68 -6.58
CA ASN A 124 -15.31 33.50 -6.08
C ASN A 124 -14.77 32.22 -6.69
N VAL A 125 -14.80 32.09 -8.03
CA VAL A 125 -14.49 30.80 -8.69
C VAL A 125 -13.02 30.45 -8.53
N ILE A 126 -12.10 31.34 -8.91
CA ILE A 126 -10.65 31.08 -8.80
C ILE A 126 -10.25 30.86 -7.34
N VAL A 127 -10.76 31.68 -6.42
CA VAL A 127 -10.52 31.52 -4.98
C VAL A 127 -11.01 30.17 -4.46
N ARG A 128 -12.21 29.72 -4.86
CA ARG A 128 -12.74 28.40 -4.47
C ARG A 128 -11.86 27.27 -5.01
N LEU A 129 -11.40 27.36 -6.26
CA LEU A 129 -10.51 26.38 -6.87
C LEU A 129 -9.15 26.31 -6.15
N ALA A 130 -8.61 27.45 -5.70
CA ALA A 130 -7.40 27.49 -4.91
C ALA A 130 -7.56 26.76 -3.57
N HIS A 131 -8.66 27.00 -2.85
CA HIS A 131 -8.97 26.28 -1.60
C HIS A 131 -9.13 24.77 -1.83
N VAL A 132 -9.79 24.35 -2.91
CA VAL A 132 -9.89 22.93 -3.28
C VAL A 132 -8.49 22.35 -3.54
N GLY A 133 -7.59 23.11 -4.17
CA GLY A 133 -6.18 22.71 -4.34
C GLY A 133 -5.45 22.51 -3.01
N GLU A 134 -5.63 23.40 -2.05
CA GLU A 134 -5.07 23.24 -0.70
C GLU A 134 -5.63 22.02 0.03
N ASP A 135 -6.93 21.76 -0.10
CA ASP A 135 -7.58 20.59 0.48
C ASP A 135 -7.05 19.29 -0.15
N VAL A 136 -6.85 19.25 -1.47
CA VAL A 136 -6.22 18.09 -2.16
C VAL A 136 -4.82 17.82 -1.60
N ILE A 137 -3.99 18.84 -1.42
CA ILE A 137 -2.64 18.69 -0.82
C ILE A 137 -2.73 18.14 0.60
N ARG A 138 -3.64 18.69 1.41
CA ARG A 138 -3.81 18.29 2.82
C ARG A 138 -4.31 16.84 2.95
N LEU A 139 -5.31 16.47 2.16
CA LEU A 139 -5.88 15.11 2.12
C LEU A 139 -4.86 14.10 1.61
N PHE A 140 -4.13 14.44 0.54
CA PHE A 140 -3.05 13.60 0.03
C PHE A 140 -1.98 13.33 1.10
N LYS A 141 -1.55 14.37 1.83
CA LYS A 141 -0.57 14.20 2.91
C LYS A 141 -1.07 13.22 3.98
N LYS A 142 -2.33 13.37 4.41
CA LYS A 142 -2.95 12.48 5.41
C LYS A 142 -3.06 11.04 4.89
N SER A 143 -3.50 10.86 3.65
CA SER A 143 -3.59 9.55 2.99
C SER A 143 -2.22 8.89 2.88
N LYS A 144 -1.19 9.65 2.49
CA LYS A 144 0.20 9.19 2.46
C LYS A 144 0.71 8.75 3.83
N ASP A 145 0.46 9.53 4.88
CA ASP A 145 0.88 9.18 6.24
C ASP A 145 0.23 7.86 6.72
N ILE A 146 -1.07 7.66 6.44
CA ILE A 146 -1.79 6.41 6.75
C ILE A 146 -1.21 5.23 5.94
N GLY A 147 -1.01 5.42 4.63
CA GLY A 147 -0.42 4.40 3.77
C GLY A 147 0.98 4.00 4.23
N VAL A 148 1.79 4.95 4.73
CA VAL A 148 3.14 4.65 5.22
C VAL A 148 3.07 3.74 6.44
N GLN A 149 2.17 4.04 7.39
CA GLN A 149 1.97 3.19 8.57
C GLN A 149 1.55 1.77 8.17
N MET A 150 0.63 1.63 7.23
CA MET A 150 0.18 0.32 6.73
C MET A 150 1.32 -0.46 6.05
N HIS A 151 2.11 0.21 5.22
CA HIS A 151 3.26 -0.40 4.55
C HIS A 151 4.33 -0.83 5.56
N GLU A 152 4.60 -0.02 6.58
CA GLU A 152 5.53 -0.35 7.66
C GLU A 152 5.07 -1.60 8.43
N GLU A 153 3.78 -1.71 8.73
CA GLU A 153 3.22 -2.90 9.37
C GLU A 153 3.38 -4.16 8.50
N LEU A 154 3.10 -4.08 7.19
CA LEU A 154 3.31 -5.19 6.26
C LEU A 154 4.78 -5.61 6.18
N VAL A 155 5.70 -4.66 6.08
CA VAL A 155 7.14 -4.93 6.05
C VAL A 155 7.59 -5.55 7.37
N LYS A 156 7.05 -5.10 8.50
CA LYS A 156 7.34 -5.66 9.82
C LYS A 156 6.89 -7.12 9.90
N VAL A 157 5.62 -7.42 9.62
CA VAL A 157 5.11 -8.82 9.75
C VAL A 157 5.76 -9.78 8.76
N THR A 158 6.15 -9.31 7.56
CA THR A 158 6.87 -10.13 6.59
C THR A 158 8.32 -10.38 7.02
N ASN A 159 8.99 -9.43 7.68
CA ASN A 159 10.32 -9.65 8.25
C ASN A 159 10.29 -10.54 9.50
N GLU A 160 9.26 -10.42 10.33
CA GLU A 160 9.04 -11.29 11.48
C GLU A 160 8.82 -12.75 11.04
N LEU A 161 7.95 -12.97 10.05
CA LEU A 161 7.71 -14.29 9.46
C LEU A 161 9.00 -14.90 8.88
N TYR A 162 9.84 -14.11 8.21
CA TYR A 162 11.16 -14.57 7.74
C TYR A 162 12.03 -15.13 8.89
N THR A 163 12.08 -14.40 10.00
CA THR A 163 12.92 -14.72 11.16
C THR A 163 12.42 -15.99 11.85
N VAL A 164 11.10 -16.09 12.07
CA VAL A 164 10.47 -17.26 12.68
C VAL A 164 10.61 -18.48 11.78
N MET A 165 10.43 -18.32 10.47
CA MET A 165 10.63 -19.38 9.48
C MET A 165 12.07 -19.91 9.49
N LYS A 166 13.10 -19.05 9.52
CA LYS A 166 14.51 -19.49 9.61
C LYS A 166 14.79 -20.26 10.90
N THR A 167 14.23 -19.78 12.01
CA THR A 167 14.38 -20.43 13.32
C THR A 167 13.77 -21.83 13.31
N TYR A 168 12.58 -21.98 12.71
CA TYR A 168 11.94 -23.28 12.52
C TYR A 168 12.82 -24.24 11.70
N HIS A 169 13.31 -23.83 10.53
CA HIS A 169 14.13 -24.68 9.67
C HIS A 169 15.46 -25.09 10.34
N MET A 170 16.08 -24.18 11.10
CA MET A 170 17.27 -24.47 11.90
C MET A 170 17.00 -25.58 12.93
N TYR A 171 15.95 -25.43 13.76
CA TYR A 171 15.60 -26.46 14.75
C TYR A 171 15.08 -27.76 14.12
N HIS A 172 14.46 -27.68 12.94
CA HIS A 172 14.06 -28.86 12.18
C HIS A 172 15.27 -29.68 11.74
N THR A 173 16.29 -29.02 11.19
CA THR A 173 17.56 -29.64 10.81
C THR A 173 18.29 -30.25 12.02
N GLU A 174 18.34 -29.54 13.15
CA GLU A 174 18.93 -30.06 14.40
C GLU A 174 18.19 -31.27 14.97
N SER A 175 16.85 -31.26 14.89
CA SER A 175 16.00 -32.37 15.31
C SER A 175 16.23 -33.60 14.42
N LEU A 176 16.29 -33.41 13.10
CA LEU A 176 16.55 -34.48 12.15
C LEU A 176 17.95 -35.08 12.34
N SER A 177 18.96 -34.24 12.59
CA SER A 177 20.32 -34.70 12.92
C SER A 177 20.37 -35.52 14.21
N ALA A 178 19.67 -35.09 15.27
CA ALA A 178 19.60 -35.83 16.52
C ALA A 178 18.85 -37.17 16.37
N GLU A 179 17.78 -37.20 15.57
CA GLU A 179 17.04 -38.41 15.23
C GLU A 179 17.92 -39.43 14.49
N ASN A 180 18.69 -38.98 13.49
CA ASN A 180 19.61 -39.86 12.75
C ASN A 180 20.70 -40.44 13.67
N LYS A 181 21.28 -39.63 14.56
CA LYS A 181 22.26 -40.11 15.56
C LYS A 181 21.65 -41.12 16.54
N LEU A 182 20.39 -40.95 16.93
CA LEU A 182 19.68 -41.91 17.78
C LEU A 182 19.48 -43.24 17.03
N LYS A 183 18.95 -43.19 15.80
CA LYS A 183 18.76 -44.37 14.95
C LYS A 183 20.06 -45.13 14.69
N GLU A 184 21.18 -44.42 14.52
CA GLU A 184 22.50 -45.04 14.38
C GLU A 184 22.95 -45.76 15.65
N ALA A 185 22.69 -45.18 16.84
CA ALA A 185 22.99 -45.85 18.11
C ALA A 185 22.12 -47.09 18.32
N GLU A 186 20.84 -47.02 17.99
CA GLU A 186 19.90 -48.15 18.06
C GLU A 186 20.36 -49.30 17.14
N LYS A 187 20.76 -48.99 15.90
CA LYS A 187 21.31 -49.99 14.97
C LYS A 187 22.64 -50.59 15.46
N GLN A 188 23.49 -49.82 16.14
CA GLN A 188 24.75 -50.32 16.71
C GLN A 188 24.48 -51.26 17.89
N GLU A 189 23.47 -50.97 18.71
CA GLU A 189 23.01 -51.82 19.80
C GLU A 189 22.44 -53.15 19.29
N GLU A 190 21.54 -53.12 18.31
CA GLU A 190 20.99 -54.33 17.68
C GLU A 190 22.10 -55.23 17.11
N LYS A 191 23.10 -54.65 16.45
CA LYS A 191 24.26 -55.39 15.91
C LYS A 191 25.14 -55.99 17.01
N HIS A 192 25.31 -55.32 18.15
CA HIS A 192 26.12 -55.82 19.26
C HIS A 192 25.41 -56.90 20.07
N ILE A 193 24.09 -56.77 20.29
CA ILE A 193 23.26 -57.78 20.97
C ILE A 193 23.13 -59.03 20.09
N GLY A 194 22.92 -58.87 18.77
CA GLY A 194 22.88 -59.99 17.82
C GLY A 194 24.18 -60.79 17.81
N LYS A 195 25.34 -60.11 17.75
CA LYS A 195 26.66 -60.76 17.82
C LYS A 195 26.96 -61.38 19.20
N ALA A 196 26.49 -60.78 20.29
CA ALA A 196 26.67 -61.32 21.63
C ALA A 196 25.89 -62.63 21.83
N ASN A 197 24.70 -62.74 21.25
CA ASN A 197 23.90 -63.97 21.27
C ASN A 197 24.53 -65.09 20.43
N ASP A 198 25.07 -64.78 19.25
CA ASP A 198 25.81 -65.75 18.43
C ASP A 198 27.09 -66.25 19.13
N ILE A 199 27.87 -65.37 19.74
CA ILE A 199 29.12 -65.75 20.43
C ILE A 199 28.81 -66.49 21.74
N SER A 200 27.73 -66.15 22.47
CA SER A 200 27.28 -66.93 23.64
C SER A 200 26.93 -68.38 23.29
N SER A 201 26.40 -68.63 22.07
CA SER A 201 26.16 -70.00 21.60
C SER A 201 27.47 -70.78 21.34
N ALA A 202 28.51 -70.09 20.87
CA ALA A 202 29.82 -70.69 20.56
C ALA A 202 30.74 -70.84 21.79
N LEU A 203 30.62 -69.98 22.81
CA LEU A 203 31.52 -69.95 23.98
C LEU A 203 31.14 -70.87 25.14
N LEU A 204 30.07 -71.68 25.03
CA LEU A 204 29.76 -72.73 26.01
C LEU A 204 30.82 -73.86 26.07
N ARG A 205 31.93 -73.77 25.31
CA ARG A 205 33.01 -74.76 25.27
C ARG A 205 34.32 -74.38 25.96
N TYR A 206 34.60 -73.12 26.30
CA TYR A 206 35.84 -72.78 27.02
C TYR A 206 35.62 -71.59 27.97
N GLY A 207 35.80 -71.84 29.28
CA GLY A 207 35.71 -70.82 30.31
C GLY A 207 36.99 -69.98 30.38
N HIS A 208 36.88 -68.67 30.17
CA HIS A 208 37.79 -67.69 30.79
C HIS A 208 37.22 -66.24 30.77
N ASP A 209 37.37 -65.57 31.92
CA ASP A 209 37.42 -64.15 32.32
C ASP A 209 36.89 -62.94 31.50
N GLU A 210 36.19 -63.07 30.37
CA GLU A 210 35.72 -61.86 29.64
C GLU A 210 34.34 -61.30 30.08
N ARG A 211 33.65 -61.99 30.99
CA ARG A 211 32.27 -61.63 31.40
C ARG A 211 32.12 -60.22 32.02
N PRO A 212 33.06 -59.70 32.84
CA PRO A 212 32.97 -58.35 33.39
C PRO A 212 33.14 -57.25 32.32
N GLN A 213 34.05 -57.46 31.36
CA GLN A 213 34.37 -56.54 30.26
C GLN A 213 33.18 -56.38 29.29
N ARG A 214 32.45 -57.48 29.01
CA ARG A 214 31.25 -57.46 28.15
C ARG A 214 30.07 -56.73 28.81
N ARG A 215 29.83 -56.94 30.10
CA ARG A 215 28.77 -56.24 30.86
C ARG A 215 29.00 -54.74 30.96
N SER A 216 30.25 -54.28 31.05
CA SER A 216 30.57 -52.85 31.13
C SER A 216 30.41 -52.14 29.77
N SER A 217 30.72 -52.82 28.66
CA SER A 217 30.52 -52.31 27.29
C SER A 217 29.03 -52.09 26.95
N VAL A 218 28.19 -53.08 27.27
CA VAL A 218 26.72 -52.99 27.07
C VAL A 218 26.14 -51.83 27.89
N LYS A 219 26.50 -51.71 29.17
CA LYS A 219 26.08 -50.58 30.02
C LYS A 219 26.55 -49.22 29.48
N LYS A 220 27.74 -49.15 28.84
CA LYS A 220 28.24 -47.92 28.22
C LYS A 220 27.45 -47.54 26.97
N MET A 221 27.02 -48.53 26.19
CA MET A 221 26.15 -48.34 25.02
C MET A 221 24.73 -47.90 25.41
N GLU A 222 24.14 -48.52 26.42
CA GLU A 222 22.83 -48.11 26.96
C GLU A 222 22.85 -46.64 27.41
N LYS A 223 23.87 -46.24 28.18
CA LYS A 223 24.04 -44.83 28.60
C LYS A 223 24.22 -43.87 27.43
N LEU A 224 24.92 -44.29 26.37
CA LEU A 224 25.11 -43.46 25.17
C LEU A 224 23.79 -43.29 24.40
N LYS A 225 23.01 -44.36 24.28
CA LYS A 225 21.68 -44.33 23.67
C LYS A 225 20.73 -43.44 24.46
N GLU A 226 20.67 -43.62 25.77
CA GLU A 226 19.86 -42.79 26.66
C GLU A 226 20.20 -41.31 26.52
N LYS A 227 21.51 -40.98 26.48
CA LYS A 227 21.97 -39.60 26.21
C LYS A 227 21.51 -39.07 24.84
N ARG A 228 21.59 -39.88 23.78
CA ARG A 228 21.12 -39.50 22.44
C ARG A 228 19.60 -39.36 22.39
N GLN A 229 18.88 -40.20 23.12
CA GLN A 229 17.43 -40.17 23.21
C GLN A 229 16.93 -38.91 23.92
N ASN A 230 17.55 -38.55 25.04
CA ASN A 230 17.29 -37.28 25.74
C ASN A 230 17.54 -36.08 24.83
N LYS A 231 18.64 -36.10 24.05
CA LYS A 231 18.94 -35.01 23.10
C LYS A 231 17.92 -34.93 21.95
N TYR A 232 17.46 -36.06 21.43
CA TYR A 232 16.41 -36.11 20.43
C TYR A 232 15.10 -35.50 20.97
N TYR A 233 14.65 -35.91 22.15
CA TYR A 233 13.41 -35.37 22.73
C TYR A 233 13.50 -33.85 23.01
N GLU A 234 14.65 -33.36 23.47
CA GLU A 234 14.90 -31.93 23.65
C GLU A 234 14.78 -31.17 22.32
N ASN A 235 15.46 -31.63 21.27
CA ASN A 235 15.44 -30.99 19.95
C ASN A 235 14.06 -31.11 19.28
N LYS A 236 13.37 -32.24 19.43
CA LYS A 236 12.01 -32.44 18.91
C LYS A 236 11.02 -31.45 19.55
N LEU A 237 11.13 -31.23 20.86
CA LEU A 237 10.31 -30.24 21.55
C LEU A 237 10.59 -28.82 21.06
N LYS A 238 11.87 -28.43 20.91
CA LYS A 238 12.26 -27.12 20.34
C LYS A 238 11.73 -26.92 18.92
N CYS A 239 11.89 -27.93 18.06
CA CYS A 239 11.36 -27.91 16.70
C CYS A 239 9.82 -27.77 16.69
N THR A 240 9.12 -28.47 17.59
CA THR A 240 7.66 -28.40 17.69
C THR A 240 7.19 -27.01 18.10
N LYS A 241 7.85 -26.39 19.08
CA LYS A 241 7.55 -25.02 19.51
C LYS A 241 7.75 -24.01 18.37
N ALA A 242 8.91 -24.04 17.72
CA ALA A 242 9.18 -23.13 16.60
C ALA A 242 8.26 -23.36 15.39
N ARG A 243 7.82 -24.61 15.15
CA ARG A 243 6.80 -24.89 14.13
C ARG A 243 5.47 -24.20 14.47
N ASN A 244 5.04 -24.27 15.72
CA ASN A 244 3.79 -23.64 16.14
C ASN A 244 3.89 -22.11 16.03
N ASP A 245 5.01 -21.53 16.47
CA ASP A 245 5.26 -20.08 16.33
C ASP A 245 5.26 -19.66 14.86
N TYR A 246 5.86 -20.46 13.98
CA TYR A 246 5.85 -20.24 12.53
C TYR A 246 4.43 -20.26 11.97
N LEU A 247 3.61 -21.25 12.32
CA LEU A 247 2.22 -21.35 11.84
C LEU A 247 1.35 -20.19 12.33
N LEU A 248 1.53 -19.75 13.58
CA LEU A 248 0.81 -18.60 14.13
C LEU A 248 1.22 -17.29 13.42
N ASN A 249 2.52 -17.08 13.20
CA ASN A 249 3.00 -15.92 12.45
C ASN A 249 2.51 -15.95 11.01
N LEU A 250 2.54 -17.11 10.36
CA LEU A 250 2.06 -17.27 8.99
C LEU A 250 0.56 -16.91 8.88
N ALA A 251 -0.26 -17.38 9.83
CA ALA A 251 -1.68 -17.02 9.87
C ALA A 251 -1.88 -15.51 10.09
N ALA A 252 -1.14 -14.90 11.01
CA ALA A 252 -1.23 -13.47 11.28
C ALA A 252 -0.78 -12.62 10.08
N THR A 253 0.36 -12.95 9.46
CA THR A 253 0.86 -12.29 8.26
C THR A 253 -0.14 -12.39 7.11
N ASN A 254 -0.69 -13.57 6.86
CA ASN A 254 -1.70 -13.75 5.80
C ASN A 254 -2.97 -12.95 6.06
N ALA A 255 -3.43 -12.90 7.32
CA ALA A 255 -4.60 -12.10 7.68
C ALA A 255 -4.35 -10.60 7.47
N LEU A 256 -3.16 -10.09 7.84
CA LEU A 256 -2.82 -8.68 7.64
C LEU A 256 -2.66 -8.33 6.15
N VAL A 257 -1.98 -9.18 5.38
CA VAL A 257 -1.85 -9.02 3.93
C VAL A 257 -3.22 -9.02 3.26
N ALA A 258 -4.10 -9.95 3.62
CA ALA A 258 -5.46 -10.00 3.10
C ALA A 258 -6.25 -8.75 3.46
N LYS A 259 -6.21 -8.31 4.73
CA LYS A 259 -6.85 -7.07 5.18
C LYS A 259 -6.38 -5.88 4.36
N TYR A 260 -5.07 -5.77 4.14
CA TYR A 260 -4.48 -4.67 3.40
C TYR A 260 -5.03 -4.59 1.97
N TYR A 261 -4.91 -5.67 1.20
CA TYR A 261 -5.28 -5.67 -0.21
C TYR A 261 -6.79 -5.70 -0.48
N ILE A 262 -7.61 -6.20 0.47
CA ILE A 262 -9.07 -6.32 0.30
C ILE A 262 -9.80 -5.08 0.81
N HIS A 263 -9.37 -4.50 1.92
CA HIS A 263 -10.08 -3.42 2.60
C HIS A 263 -9.29 -2.12 2.57
N ASP A 264 -8.10 -2.13 3.19
CA ASP A 264 -7.36 -0.91 3.50
C ASP A 264 -6.97 -0.10 2.25
N VAL A 265 -6.57 -0.78 1.17
CA VAL A 265 -6.25 -0.11 -0.10
C VAL A 265 -7.48 0.56 -0.71
N SER A 266 -8.65 -0.10 -0.64
CA SER A 266 -9.90 0.47 -1.17
C SER A 266 -10.33 1.69 -0.37
N ASP A 267 -10.31 1.56 0.96
CA ASP A 267 -10.69 2.63 1.89
C ASP A 267 -9.77 3.85 1.70
N MET A 268 -8.46 3.64 1.53
CA MET A 268 -7.49 4.71 1.28
C MET A 268 -7.77 5.45 -0.05
N ILE A 269 -8.17 4.73 -1.10
CA ILE A 269 -8.51 5.31 -2.41
C ILE A 269 -9.84 6.07 -2.35
N ASP A 270 -10.82 5.53 -1.64
CA ASP A 270 -12.15 6.16 -1.51
C ASP A 270 -12.10 7.41 -0.64
N ASP A 271 -11.30 7.42 0.43
CA ASP A 271 -11.03 8.61 1.26
C ASP A 271 -10.26 9.71 0.50
N THR A 272 -9.66 9.38 -0.66
CA THR A 272 -9.00 10.36 -1.54
C THR A 272 -9.84 10.79 -2.74
N LYS A 273 -11.07 10.28 -2.94
CA LYS A 273 -11.98 10.76 -4.01
C LYS A 273 -12.79 11.96 -3.58
#